data_AF-X1IR96-F1
#
_entry.id   AF-X1IR96-F1
#
_cell.length_a   1.000
_cell.length_b   1.000
_cell.length_c   1.000
_cell.angle_alpha   90.00
_cell.angle_beta   90.00
_cell.angle_gamma   90.00
#
_symmetry.space_group_name_H-M   'P 1'
#
loop_
_entity.id
_entity.type
_entity.pdbx_description
1 polymer ?
#
loop_
_entity_poly.entity_id
_entity_poly.type
_entity_poly.pdbx_seq_one_letter_code
_entity_poly.pdbx_strand_id
1 'polypeptide(L)'
;LSKWQRQARMRHIIIIAVAIFLAGILGYVGYGYYNSEIKPFHEIVIEVNDTSFNMDYYVKTLDAYTKGMEPSRLYYMPDIITNQIVQDELIRQGANSLGIEVTDKEIDKEIEENELPKDRIYCDIVAVGLLGEKLQEYFDSELPDTMEQAHVQVMLVESQEMADAIMAKIESNGNFTALVDEFSCNPQIEGDLGWLPRELMPNPLIGEVAFSLEPGETSKTYDQSATKNIGYWLIEVTDTGEEKGIQARAMLLGSEQEALEIKSKIDKDEDFAVLAKEYSQHGSKDDGGELGWLKQGD
;
A
#
# COMPACT_ATOMS: atom_id res chain seq x y z
N LEU A 1 -50.06 64.40 9.56
CA LEU A 1 -48.59 64.43 9.36
C LEU A 1 -48.28 65.28 8.14
N SER A 2 -47.57 66.39 8.32
CA SER A 2 -47.19 67.31 7.24
C SER A 2 -46.43 66.56 6.14
N LYS A 3 -46.59 66.95 4.86
CA LYS A 3 -45.93 66.30 3.70
C LYS A 3 -44.42 66.14 3.92
N TRP A 4 -43.80 67.06 4.65
CA TRP A 4 -42.41 67.03 5.09
C TRP A 4 -42.03 65.85 6.02
N GLN A 5 -42.90 65.47 6.96
CA GLN A 5 -42.65 64.34 7.87
C GLN A 5 -42.76 62.99 7.15
N ARG A 6 -43.63 62.89 6.13
CA ARG A 6 -43.73 61.69 5.27
C ARG A 6 -42.49 61.52 4.40
N GLN A 7 -41.98 62.61 3.81
CA GLN A 7 -40.74 62.58 3.02
C GLN A 7 -39.52 62.23 3.87
N ALA A 8 -39.40 62.77 5.09
CA ALA A 8 -38.29 62.45 5.99
C ALA A 8 -38.28 60.98 6.44
N ARG A 9 -39.46 60.39 6.69
CA ARG A 9 -39.62 58.96 7.00
C ARG A 9 -39.33 58.07 5.80
N MET A 10 -39.85 58.40 4.62
CA MET A 10 -39.53 57.64 3.40
C MET A 10 -38.04 57.69 3.08
N ARG A 11 -37.38 58.84 3.25
CA ARG A 11 -35.92 58.96 3.07
C ARG A 11 -35.15 58.04 4.02
N HIS A 12 -35.53 57.98 5.30
CA HIS A 12 -34.90 57.05 6.25
C HIS A 12 -35.14 55.59 5.87
N ILE A 13 -36.36 55.23 5.48
CA ILE A 13 -36.69 53.85 5.05
C ILE A 13 -35.87 53.47 3.81
N ILE A 14 -35.72 54.38 2.83
CA ILE A 14 -34.91 54.13 1.63
C ILE A 14 -33.42 53.97 2.00
N ILE A 15 -32.87 54.81 2.89
CA ILE A 15 -31.47 54.68 3.33
C ILE A 15 -31.24 53.34 4.04
N ILE A 16 -32.15 52.92 4.92
CA ILE A 16 -32.06 51.63 5.62
C ILE A 16 -32.16 50.48 4.62
N ALA A 17 -33.09 50.54 3.67
CA ALA A 17 -33.24 49.51 2.63
C ALA A 17 -31.99 49.39 1.75
N VAL A 18 -31.38 50.50 1.35
CA VAL A 18 -30.12 50.52 0.59
C VAL A 18 -28.97 49.96 1.43
N ALA A 19 -28.88 50.31 2.71
CA ALA A 19 -27.84 49.77 3.60
C ALA A 19 -27.97 48.24 3.78
N ILE A 20 -29.20 47.73 3.95
CA ILE A 20 -29.46 46.28 4.05
C ILE A 20 -29.11 45.58 2.73
N PHE A 21 -29.47 46.18 1.58
CA PHE A 21 -29.14 45.63 0.27
C PHE A 21 -27.63 45.57 0.03
N LEU A 22 -26.89 46.64 0.36
CA LEU A 22 -25.43 46.66 0.26
C LEU A 22 -24.76 45.66 1.21
N ALA A 23 -25.28 45.52 2.44
CA ALA A 23 -24.81 44.50 3.38
C ALA A 23 -25.08 43.08 2.84
N GLY A 24 -26.22 42.86 2.17
CA GLY A 24 -26.54 41.59 1.51
C GLY A 24 -25.60 41.27 0.35
N ILE A 25 -25.26 42.26 -0.48
CA ILE A 25 -24.27 42.10 -1.57
C ILE A 25 -22.88 41.82 -0.99
N LEU A 26 -22.43 42.58 0.01
CA LEU A 26 -21.15 42.35 0.66
C LEU A 26 -21.09 40.99 1.35
N GLY A 27 -22.18 40.55 1.98
CA GLY A 27 -22.32 39.21 2.54
C GLY A 27 -22.25 38.12 1.47
N TYR A 28 -22.92 38.30 0.33
CA TYR A 28 -22.90 37.34 -0.78
C TYR A 28 -21.53 37.26 -1.46
N VAL A 29 -20.89 38.41 -1.75
CA VAL A 29 -19.54 38.47 -2.31
C VAL A 29 -18.51 37.92 -1.33
N GLY A 30 -18.61 38.28 -0.05
CA GLY A 30 -17.75 37.77 1.01
C GLY A 30 -17.90 36.26 1.21
N TYR A 31 -19.13 35.74 1.17
CA TYR A 31 -19.40 34.30 1.21
C TYR A 31 -18.88 33.57 -0.03
N GLY A 32 -19.06 34.15 -1.21
CA GLY A 32 -18.53 33.61 -2.47
C GLY A 32 -17.00 33.48 -2.41
N TYR A 33 -16.31 34.55 -2.02
CA TYR A 33 -14.86 34.56 -1.84
C TYR A 33 -14.40 33.56 -0.77
N TYR A 34 -15.08 33.51 0.38
CA TYR A 34 -14.78 32.53 1.42
C TYR A 34 -14.92 31.09 0.90
N ASN A 35 -15.99 30.79 0.17
CA ASN A 35 -16.26 29.44 -0.31
C ASN A 35 -15.36 29.01 -1.46
N SER A 36 -14.87 29.93 -2.30
CA SER A 36 -13.98 29.59 -3.43
C SER A 36 -12.49 29.69 -3.10
N GLU A 37 -12.07 30.66 -2.30
CA GLU A 37 -10.64 30.96 -2.08
C GLU A 37 -10.12 30.57 -0.69
N ILE A 38 -10.97 30.45 0.32
CA ILE A 38 -10.52 30.20 1.70
C ILE A 38 -10.86 28.78 2.13
N LYS A 39 -12.12 28.37 1.97
CA LYS A 39 -12.63 27.08 2.44
C LYS A 39 -11.83 25.89 1.88
N PRO A 40 -11.53 25.79 0.56
CA PRO A 40 -10.82 24.64 0.03
C PRO A 40 -9.42 24.45 0.63
N PHE A 41 -8.72 25.54 0.95
CA PHE A 41 -7.38 25.49 1.56
C PHE A 41 -7.39 25.06 3.02
N HIS A 42 -8.52 25.16 3.72
CA HIS A 42 -8.65 24.75 5.13
C HIS A 42 -9.29 23.36 5.29
N GLU A 43 -9.68 22.70 4.19
CA GLU A 43 -10.17 21.34 4.24
C GLU A 43 -9.03 20.38 4.61
N ILE A 44 -9.32 19.47 5.54
CA ILE A 44 -8.40 18.41 5.96
C ILE A 44 -8.32 17.41 4.81
N VAL A 45 -7.10 17.10 4.38
CA VAL A 45 -6.84 16.21 3.26
C VAL A 45 -5.93 15.05 3.61
N ILE A 46 -5.19 15.15 4.70
CA ILE A 46 -4.36 14.06 5.24
C ILE A 46 -4.58 14.02 6.75
N GLU A 47 -4.80 12.82 7.29
CA GLU A 47 -4.94 12.56 8.72
C GLU A 47 -4.03 11.38 9.08
N VAL A 48 -3.19 11.58 10.09
CA VAL A 48 -2.21 10.60 10.59
C VAL A 48 -2.38 10.51 12.09
N ASN A 49 -3.03 9.43 12.55
CA ASN A 49 -3.42 9.25 13.94
C ASN A 49 -4.24 10.45 14.45
N ASP A 50 -3.71 11.24 15.38
CA ASP A 50 -4.35 12.40 15.99
C ASP A 50 -3.96 13.75 15.34
N THR A 51 -3.12 13.73 14.30
CA THR A 51 -2.67 14.93 13.58
C THR A 51 -3.36 15.07 12.22
N SER A 52 -3.88 16.26 11.90
CA SER A 52 -4.52 16.57 10.62
C SER A 52 -3.75 17.65 9.84
N PHE A 53 -3.61 17.45 8.53
CA PHE A 53 -3.04 18.41 7.60
C PHE A 53 -4.09 18.88 6.60
N ASN A 54 -4.14 20.20 6.41
CA ASN A 54 -5.07 20.83 5.49
C ASN A 54 -4.44 21.04 4.10
N MET A 55 -5.29 21.40 3.14
CA MET A 55 -4.88 21.64 1.75
C MET A 55 -3.86 22.78 1.62
N ASP A 56 -3.89 23.81 2.46
CA ASP A 56 -2.88 24.89 2.49
C ASP A 56 -1.48 24.34 2.80
N TYR A 57 -1.37 23.52 3.84
CA TYR A 57 -0.12 22.86 4.19
C TYR A 57 0.35 21.97 3.04
N TYR A 58 -0.54 21.12 2.52
CA TYR A 58 -0.24 20.23 1.40
C TYR A 58 0.32 20.97 0.17
N VAL A 59 -0.34 22.03 -0.28
CA VAL A 59 0.08 22.80 -1.46
C VAL A 59 1.42 23.47 -1.24
N LYS A 60 1.67 24.04 -0.04
CA LYS A 60 2.96 24.68 0.27
C LYS A 60 4.09 23.66 0.38
N THR A 61 3.83 22.48 0.94
CA THR A 61 4.79 21.37 0.94
C THR A 61 5.09 20.90 -0.48
N LEU A 62 4.07 20.72 -1.31
CA LEU A 62 4.24 20.38 -2.72
C LEU A 62 5.10 21.42 -3.45
N ASP A 63 4.84 22.72 -3.24
CA ASP A 63 5.65 23.80 -3.81
C ASP A 63 7.11 23.73 -3.35
N ALA A 64 7.34 23.51 -2.05
CA ALA A 64 8.68 23.40 -1.48
C ALA A 64 9.50 22.24 -2.11
N TYR A 65 8.89 21.07 -2.30
CA TYR A 65 9.54 19.89 -2.88
C TYR A 65 9.65 19.92 -4.41
N THR A 66 8.82 20.71 -5.09
CA THR A 66 8.81 20.76 -6.57
C THR A 66 9.48 22.00 -7.15
N LYS A 67 10.01 22.87 -6.29
CA LYS A 67 10.74 24.07 -6.70
C LYS A 67 11.91 23.72 -7.63
N GLY A 68 11.86 24.21 -8.86
CA GLY A 68 12.90 23.96 -9.88
C GLY A 68 12.75 22.63 -10.63
N MET A 69 11.64 21.90 -10.43
CA MET A 69 11.36 20.65 -11.13
C MET A 69 10.72 20.89 -12.52
N GLU A 70 11.08 20.06 -13.50
CA GLU A 70 10.47 20.07 -14.84
C GLU A 70 8.98 19.68 -14.82
N PRO A 71 8.11 20.33 -15.63
CA PRO A 71 6.66 20.09 -15.60
C PRO A 71 6.23 18.64 -15.81
N SER A 72 6.96 17.86 -16.60
CA SER A 72 6.62 16.45 -16.87
C SER A 72 6.75 15.56 -15.63
N ARG A 73 7.52 15.98 -14.62
CA ARG A 73 7.71 15.22 -13.38
C ARG A 73 6.68 15.58 -12.31
N LEU A 74 6.05 16.75 -12.42
CA LEU A 74 5.04 17.22 -11.47
C LEU A 74 3.80 16.31 -11.40
N TYR A 75 3.50 15.56 -12.47
CA TYR A 75 2.31 14.72 -12.54
C TYR A 75 2.23 13.65 -11.44
N TYR A 76 3.37 13.10 -11.02
CA TYR A 76 3.44 12.04 -9.99
C TYR A 76 3.74 12.58 -8.59
N MET A 77 4.02 13.89 -8.45
CA MET A 77 4.39 14.50 -7.18
C MET A 77 3.23 14.53 -6.16
N PRO A 78 1.97 14.75 -6.54
CA PRO A 78 0.87 14.79 -5.59
C PRO A 78 0.77 13.56 -4.67
N ASP A 79 0.90 12.36 -5.24
CA ASP A 79 0.83 11.10 -4.49
C ASP A 79 2.10 10.89 -3.64
N ILE A 80 3.27 11.25 -4.17
CA ILE A 80 4.54 11.18 -3.45
C ILE A 80 4.53 12.10 -2.23
N ILE A 81 4.08 13.35 -2.38
CA ILE A 81 4.01 14.33 -1.28
C ILE A 81 2.98 13.94 -0.24
N THR A 82 1.87 13.34 -0.66
CA THR A 82 0.91 12.76 0.30
C THR A 82 1.58 11.72 1.19
N ASN A 83 2.31 10.77 0.59
CA ASN A 83 3.04 9.76 1.35
C ASN A 83 4.18 10.36 2.19
N GLN A 84 4.87 11.38 1.68
CA GLN A 84 5.93 12.07 2.41
C GLN A 84 5.38 12.74 3.68
N ILE A 85 4.26 13.48 3.59
CA ILE A 85 3.64 14.12 4.76
C ILE A 85 3.23 13.07 5.80
N VAL A 86 2.71 11.92 5.35
CA VAL A 86 2.40 10.81 6.26
C VAL A 86 3.67 10.29 6.94
N GLN A 87 4.73 10.03 6.19
CA GLN A 87 6.00 9.54 6.74
C GLN A 87 6.64 10.54 7.70
N ASP A 88 6.65 11.82 7.36
CA ASP A 88 7.19 12.90 8.19
C ASP A 88 6.49 12.95 9.56
N GLU A 89 5.17 12.81 9.58
CA GLU A 89 4.40 12.77 10.83
C GLU A 89 4.66 11.48 11.63
N LEU A 90 4.79 10.33 10.96
CA LEU A 90 5.16 9.08 11.64
C LEU A 90 6.57 9.16 12.25
N ILE A 91 7.51 9.82 11.60
CA ILE A 91 8.85 10.09 12.15
C ILE A 91 8.75 10.97 13.40
N ARG A 92 7.96 12.04 13.35
CA ARG A 92 7.74 12.91 14.52
C ARG A 92 7.15 12.15 15.70
N GLN A 93 6.09 11.38 15.46
CA GLN A 93 5.44 10.60 16.51
C GLN A 93 6.35 9.51 17.06
N GLY A 94 7.08 8.81 16.18
CA GLY A 94 8.08 7.81 16.56
C GLY A 94 9.19 8.40 17.43
N ALA A 95 9.80 9.50 17.00
CA ALA A 95 10.84 10.19 17.77
C ALA A 95 10.32 10.70 19.12
N ASN A 96 9.14 11.33 19.15
CA ASN A 96 8.53 11.80 20.39
C ASN A 96 8.25 10.64 21.36
N SER A 97 7.79 9.49 20.87
CA SER A 97 7.56 8.30 21.71
C SER A 97 8.83 7.76 22.39
N LEU A 98 10.00 8.04 21.81
CA LEU A 98 11.32 7.71 22.33
C LEU A 98 11.96 8.86 23.13
N GLY A 99 11.26 9.99 23.28
CA GLY A 99 11.79 11.20 23.92
C GLY A 99 12.87 11.91 23.12
N ILE A 100 12.93 11.68 21.81
CA ILE A 100 13.86 12.32 20.87
C ILE A 100 13.18 13.57 20.33
N GLU A 101 13.77 14.73 20.61
CA GLU A 101 13.28 16.04 20.20
C GLU A 101 14.35 16.83 19.44
N VAL A 102 13.89 17.77 18.62
CA VAL A 102 14.75 18.76 17.95
C VAL A 102 14.39 20.13 18.49
N THR A 103 15.41 20.91 18.82
CA THR A 103 15.25 22.26 19.36
C THR A 103 15.17 23.30 18.24
N ASP A 104 14.47 24.41 18.50
CA ASP A 104 14.39 25.54 17.56
C ASP A 104 15.78 26.03 17.12
N LYS A 105 16.78 25.93 18.00
CA LYS A 105 18.16 26.34 17.70
C LYS A 105 18.81 25.42 16.64
N GLU A 106 18.55 24.13 16.68
CA GLU A 106 19.05 23.17 15.69
C GLU A 106 18.40 23.42 14.33
N ILE A 107 17.08 23.66 14.32
CA ILE A 107 16.33 23.99 13.10
C ILE A 107 16.84 25.31 12.51
N ASP A 108 16.97 26.36 13.34
CA ASP A 108 17.45 27.68 12.91
C ASP A 108 18.85 27.60 12.30
N LYS A 109 19.72 26.78 12.90
CA LYS A 109 21.08 26.55 12.38
C LYS A 109 21.03 25.93 10.98
N GLU A 110 20.28 24.85 10.78
CA GLU A 110 20.17 24.19 9.48
C GLU A 110 19.53 25.08 8.41
N ILE A 111 18.51 25.86 8.79
CA ILE A 111 17.89 26.83 7.87
C ILE A 111 18.91 27.89 7.42
N GLU A 112 19.71 28.42 8.34
CA GLU A 112 20.74 29.42 8.05
C GLU A 112 21.89 28.83 7.21
N GLU A 113 22.39 27.64 7.55
CA GLU A 113 23.50 26.98 6.86
C GLU A 113 23.15 26.59 5.41
N ASN A 114 21.89 26.24 5.16
CA ASN A 114 21.41 25.84 3.83
C ASN A 114 20.71 26.97 3.06
N GLU A 115 20.72 28.20 3.58
CA GLU A 115 20.06 29.39 2.98
C GLU A 115 18.57 29.15 2.64
N LEU A 116 17.88 28.40 3.50
CA LEU A 116 16.47 28.02 3.29
C LEU A 116 15.51 29.13 3.74
N PRO A 117 14.31 29.23 3.15
CA PRO A 117 13.27 30.13 3.65
C PRO A 117 12.89 29.79 5.09
N LYS A 118 12.89 30.79 5.98
CA LYS A 118 12.46 30.62 7.38
C LYS A 118 10.93 30.69 7.50
N ASP A 119 10.25 29.71 6.94
CA ASP A 119 8.81 29.51 7.08
C ASP A 119 8.50 28.13 7.67
N ARG A 120 7.22 27.95 8.05
CA ARG A 120 6.76 26.72 8.71
C ARG A 120 7.12 25.46 7.93
N ILE A 121 7.01 25.46 6.60
CA ILE A 121 7.20 24.24 5.79
C ILE A 121 8.66 23.82 5.80
N TYR A 122 9.58 24.76 5.61
CA TYR A 122 11.00 24.46 5.67
C TYR A 122 11.47 24.12 7.08
N CYS A 123 10.93 24.78 8.13
CA CYS A 123 11.16 24.36 9.51
C CYS A 123 10.69 22.92 9.74
N ASP A 124 9.52 22.57 9.21
CA ASP A 124 8.95 21.23 9.36
C ASP A 124 9.82 20.19 8.63
N ILE A 125 10.25 20.44 7.39
CA ILE A 125 11.14 19.56 6.62
C ILE A 125 12.48 19.36 7.34
N VAL A 126 13.12 20.46 7.79
CA VAL A 126 14.39 20.41 8.53
C VAL A 126 14.24 19.65 9.85
N ALA A 127 13.16 19.90 10.60
CA ALA A 127 12.91 19.21 11.85
C ALA A 127 12.81 17.68 11.64
N VAL A 128 12.10 17.23 10.59
CA VAL A 128 11.98 15.79 10.30
C VAL A 128 13.32 15.19 9.88
N GLY A 129 14.11 15.90 9.06
CA GLY A 129 15.46 15.48 8.71
C GLY A 129 16.33 15.25 9.95
N LEU A 130 16.36 16.23 10.85
CA LEU A 130 17.11 16.15 12.11
C LEU A 130 16.57 15.06 13.04
N LEU A 131 15.25 14.86 13.11
CA LEU A 131 14.67 13.75 13.86
C LEU A 131 15.09 12.39 13.27
N GLY A 132 15.13 12.28 11.95
CA GLY A 132 15.61 11.08 11.25
C GLY A 132 17.06 10.76 11.58
N GLU A 133 17.94 11.76 11.56
CA GLU A 133 19.34 11.61 11.97
C GLU A 133 19.46 11.15 13.42
N LYS A 134 18.75 11.80 14.34
CA LYS A 134 18.78 11.42 15.78
C LYS A 134 18.19 10.03 16.03
N LEU A 135 17.14 9.65 15.31
CA LEU A 135 16.57 8.30 15.37
C LEU A 135 17.59 7.26 14.88
N GLN A 136 18.28 7.56 13.79
CA GLN A 136 19.34 6.69 13.29
C GLN A 136 20.46 6.54 14.33
N GLU A 137 20.96 7.65 14.90
CA GLU A 137 21.98 7.60 15.96
C GLU A 137 21.51 6.81 17.19
N TYR A 138 20.24 6.98 17.59
CA TYR A 138 19.63 6.24 18.68
C TYR A 138 19.65 4.74 18.41
N PHE A 139 19.14 4.30 17.26
CA PHE A 139 19.11 2.88 16.91
C PHE A 139 20.49 2.30 16.64
N ASP A 140 21.39 3.04 16.00
CA ASP A 140 22.78 2.62 15.77
C ASP A 140 23.48 2.33 17.11
N SER A 141 23.18 3.08 18.17
CA SER A 141 23.73 2.84 19.51
C SER A 141 23.13 1.63 20.24
N GLU A 142 21.91 1.23 19.88
CA GLU A 142 21.20 0.08 20.44
C GLU A 142 21.47 -1.21 19.67
N LEU A 143 21.95 -1.11 18.43
CA LEU A 143 22.31 -2.25 17.61
C LEU A 143 23.66 -2.84 18.03
N PRO A 144 23.77 -4.18 18.13
CA PRO A 144 25.05 -4.80 18.44
C PRO A 144 26.02 -4.66 17.26
N ASP A 145 27.32 -4.44 17.56
CA ASP A 145 28.41 -4.38 16.55
C ASP A 145 28.48 -5.64 15.67
N THR A 146 28.02 -6.76 16.19
CA THR A 146 27.97 -8.05 15.50
C THR A 146 26.65 -8.74 15.79
N MET A 147 26.04 -9.30 14.74
CA MET A 147 24.84 -10.12 14.84
C MET A 147 25.12 -11.47 14.22
N GLU A 148 24.51 -12.53 14.74
CA GLU A 148 24.56 -13.84 14.09
C GLU A 148 23.85 -13.75 12.74
N GLN A 149 24.47 -14.26 11.68
CA GLN A 149 23.95 -14.21 10.33
C GLN A 149 24.02 -15.58 9.68
N ALA A 150 23.05 -15.85 8.82
CA ALA A 150 23.03 -17.04 7.97
C ALA A 150 22.96 -16.61 6.51
N HIS A 151 23.71 -17.32 5.65
CA HIS A 151 23.49 -17.24 4.20
C HIS A 151 22.37 -18.21 3.85
N VAL A 152 21.23 -17.68 3.41
CA VAL A 152 20.00 -18.48 3.26
C VAL A 152 19.54 -18.50 1.81
N GLN A 153 19.29 -19.72 1.32
CA GLN A 153 18.55 -19.94 0.09
C GLN A 153 17.16 -20.49 0.42
N VAL A 154 16.13 -19.96 -0.22
CA VAL A 154 14.72 -20.28 0.00
C VAL A 154 14.02 -20.57 -1.33
N MET A 155 13.01 -21.42 -1.29
CA MET A 155 12.19 -21.72 -2.46
C MET A 155 10.77 -21.94 -2.01
N LEU A 156 9.82 -21.17 -2.54
CA LEU A 156 8.41 -21.44 -2.35
C LEU A 156 7.95 -22.41 -3.43
N VAL A 157 7.37 -23.54 -3.06
CA VAL A 157 6.93 -24.57 -4.02
C VAL A 157 5.42 -24.77 -3.94
N GLU A 158 4.86 -25.40 -4.97
CA GLU A 158 3.41 -25.50 -5.13
C GLU A 158 2.71 -26.38 -4.10
N SER A 159 3.40 -27.40 -3.56
CA SER A 159 2.81 -28.41 -2.71
C SER A 159 3.86 -29.06 -1.81
N GLN A 160 3.39 -29.77 -0.76
CA GLN A 160 4.27 -30.55 0.10
C GLN A 160 4.98 -31.68 -0.68
N GLU A 161 4.30 -32.31 -1.62
CA GLU A 161 4.88 -33.41 -2.42
C GLU A 161 5.96 -32.88 -3.38
N MET A 162 5.76 -31.70 -3.96
CA MET A 162 6.79 -31.03 -4.74
C MET A 162 8.00 -30.67 -3.85
N ALA A 163 7.76 -30.19 -2.62
CA ALA A 163 8.83 -29.97 -1.65
C ALA A 163 9.62 -31.26 -1.38
N ASP A 164 8.92 -32.39 -1.20
CA ASP A 164 9.54 -33.69 -0.93
C ASP A 164 10.37 -34.17 -2.13
N ALA A 165 9.84 -34.01 -3.34
CA ALA A 165 10.55 -34.33 -4.57
C ALA A 165 11.82 -33.47 -4.75
N ILE A 166 11.75 -32.17 -4.44
CA ILE A 166 12.87 -31.24 -4.52
C ILE A 166 13.91 -31.55 -3.44
N MET A 167 13.50 -31.83 -2.21
CA MET A 167 14.40 -32.26 -1.13
C MET A 167 15.20 -33.51 -1.55
N ALA A 168 14.55 -34.51 -2.13
CA ALA A 168 15.22 -35.71 -2.64
C ALA A 168 16.21 -35.39 -3.79
N LYS A 169 15.90 -34.42 -4.66
CA LYS A 169 16.82 -33.93 -5.69
C LYS A 169 18.03 -33.22 -5.08
N ILE A 170 17.83 -32.44 -4.02
CA ILE A 170 18.93 -31.73 -3.34
C ILE A 170 19.85 -32.72 -2.63
N GLU A 171 19.28 -33.68 -1.88
CA GLU A 171 20.03 -34.74 -1.19
C GLU A 171 20.86 -35.60 -2.15
N SER A 172 20.41 -35.75 -3.40
CA SER A 172 21.14 -36.44 -4.47
C SER A 172 22.16 -35.55 -5.20
N ASN A 173 22.67 -34.52 -4.53
CA ASN A 173 23.65 -33.55 -5.03
C ASN A 173 23.11 -32.62 -6.13
N GLY A 174 21.82 -32.27 -6.03
CA GLY A 174 21.17 -31.27 -6.89
C GLY A 174 21.63 -29.85 -6.56
N ASN A 175 21.57 -28.96 -7.57
CA ASN A 175 21.89 -27.54 -7.40
C ASN A 175 20.62 -26.77 -6.98
N PHE A 176 20.60 -26.25 -5.75
CA PHE A 176 19.44 -25.54 -5.19
C PHE A 176 19.01 -24.35 -6.06
N THR A 177 19.95 -23.50 -6.47
CA THR A 177 19.69 -22.32 -7.31
C THR A 177 19.03 -22.69 -8.64
N ALA A 178 19.50 -23.74 -9.32
CA ALA A 178 18.89 -24.20 -10.56
C ALA A 178 17.45 -24.70 -10.37
N LEU A 179 17.15 -25.28 -9.20
CA LEU A 179 15.80 -25.74 -8.86
C LEU A 179 14.87 -24.57 -8.49
N VAL A 180 15.40 -23.46 -7.95
CA VAL A 180 14.60 -22.25 -7.70
C VAL A 180 14.04 -21.73 -9.02
N ASP A 181 14.88 -21.60 -10.05
CA ASP A 181 14.47 -21.09 -11.36
C ASP A 181 13.38 -21.95 -12.03
N GLU A 182 13.41 -23.25 -11.78
CA GLU A 182 12.48 -24.21 -12.39
C GLU A 182 11.17 -24.37 -11.59
N PHE A 183 11.23 -24.37 -10.26
CA PHE A 183 10.12 -24.78 -9.40
C PHE A 183 9.58 -23.70 -8.46
N SER A 184 10.25 -22.54 -8.33
CA SER A 184 9.78 -21.49 -7.44
C SER A 184 8.45 -20.89 -7.91
N CYS A 185 7.47 -20.89 -7.01
CA CYS A 185 6.15 -20.29 -7.18
C CYS A 185 6.10 -18.83 -6.71
N ASN A 186 7.23 -18.28 -6.24
CA ASN A 186 7.34 -16.88 -5.86
C ASN A 186 8.26 -16.13 -6.83
N PRO A 187 7.72 -15.34 -7.77
CA PRO A 187 8.52 -14.58 -8.73
C PRO A 187 9.23 -13.36 -8.11
N GLN A 188 8.90 -12.98 -6.87
CA GLN A 188 9.49 -11.81 -6.20
C GLN A 188 10.77 -12.14 -5.42
N ILE A 189 11.05 -13.42 -5.16
CA ILE A 189 12.21 -13.86 -4.40
C ILE A 189 13.11 -14.68 -5.33
N GLU A 190 14.32 -14.17 -5.60
CA GLU A 190 15.34 -14.81 -6.45
C GLU A 190 15.97 -16.08 -5.83
N GLY A 191 15.38 -16.56 -4.74
CA GLY A 191 15.78 -17.74 -3.97
C GLY A 191 17.01 -17.54 -3.10
N ASP A 192 18.01 -16.76 -3.50
CA ASP A 192 19.17 -16.43 -2.65
C ASP A 192 18.93 -15.11 -1.90
N LEU A 193 18.89 -15.16 -0.58
CA LEU A 193 18.67 -13.99 0.27
C LEU A 193 19.99 -13.33 0.73
N GLY A 194 21.14 -13.94 0.44
CA GLY A 194 22.43 -13.49 0.95
C GLY A 194 22.57 -13.68 2.47
N TRP A 195 23.51 -12.94 3.06
CA TRP A 195 23.77 -12.95 4.50
C TRP A 195 22.76 -12.05 5.21
N LEU A 196 21.87 -12.67 5.98
CA LEU A 196 20.87 -11.96 6.76
C LEU A 196 20.91 -12.38 8.22
N PRO A 197 20.77 -11.44 9.16
CA PRO A 197 20.39 -11.77 10.52
C PRO A 197 18.92 -12.24 10.57
N ARG A 198 18.56 -12.92 11.66
CA ARG A 198 17.23 -13.49 11.86
C ARG A 198 16.13 -12.43 11.72
N GLU A 199 16.38 -11.23 12.23
CA GLU A 199 15.43 -10.12 12.30
C GLU A 199 15.14 -9.48 10.94
N LEU A 200 16.05 -9.65 9.96
CA LEU A 200 15.89 -9.13 8.59
C LEU A 200 15.40 -10.18 7.60
N MET A 201 15.08 -11.39 8.07
CA MET A 201 14.49 -12.43 7.22
C MET A 201 13.08 -12.01 6.77
N PRO A 202 12.67 -12.31 5.52
CA PRO A 202 11.38 -11.89 4.97
C PRO A 202 10.17 -12.50 5.71
N ASN A 203 10.38 -13.62 6.41
CA ASN A 203 9.39 -14.27 7.25
C ASN A 203 10.07 -14.85 8.51
N PRO A 204 9.52 -14.65 9.73
CA PRO A 204 10.00 -15.29 10.95
C PRO A 204 10.18 -16.81 10.86
N LEU A 205 9.31 -17.53 10.13
CA LEU A 205 9.41 -18.98 9.91
C LEU A 205 10.71 -19.34 9.19
N ILE A 206 11.12 -18.55 8.19
CA ILE A 206 12.37 -18.76 7.47
C ILE A 206 13.54 -18.54 8.42
N GLY A 207 13.52 -17.48 9.23
CA GLY A 207 14.55 -17.22 10.22
C GLY A 207 14.66 -18.29 11.31
N GLU A 208 13.53 -18.84 11.76
CA GLU A 208 13.53 -19.96 12.73
C GLU A 208 14.21 -21.20 12.16
N VAL A 209 13.82 -21.61 10.95
CA VAL A 209 14.38 -22.78 10.29
C VAL A 209 15.84 -22.57 9.94
N ALA A 210 16.20 -21.46 9.28
CA ALA A 210 17.55 -21.21 8.81
C ALA A 210 18.61 -21.25 9.93
N PHE A 211 18.31 -20.66 11.09
CA PHE A 211 19.23 -20.64 12.24
C PHE A 211 19.17 -21.93 13.08
N SER A 212 18.28 -22.87 12.78
CA SER A 212 18.26 -24.20 13.40
C SER A 212 19.09 -25.24 12.64
N LEU A 213 19.53 -24.91 11.43
CA LEU A 213 20.24 -25.81 10.52
C LEU A 213 21.76 -25.66 10.63
N GLU A 214 22.47 -26.77 10.42
CA GLU A 214 23.91 -26.76 10.19
C GLU A 214 24.24 -26.33 8.74
N PRO A 215 25.42 -25.75 8.48
CA PRO A 215 25.81 -25.34 7.13
C PRO A 215 25.73 -26.49 6.12
N GLY A 216 24.92 -26.29 5.07
CA GLY A 216 24.70 -27.27 4.01
C GLY A 216 23.50 -28.20 4.23
N GLU A 217 22.85 -28.14 5.40
CA GLU A 217 21.57 -28.82 5.61
C GLU A 217 20.43 -28.09 4.88
N THR A 218 19.40 -28.86 4.51
CA THR A 218 18.16 -28.34 3.97
C THR A 218 16.98 -28.77 4.82
N SER A 219 15.92 -27.95 4.80
CA SER A 219 14.69 -28.24 5.50
C SER A 219 13.49 -27.76 4.68
N LYS A 220 12.32 -28.28 5.02
CA LYS A 220 11.04 -27.88 4.46
C LYS A 220 10.12 -27.42 5.58
N THR A 221 9.35 -26.36 5.34
CA THR A 221 8.34 -25.86 6.27
C THR A 221 7.10 -25.45 5.50
N TYR A 222 5.96 -25.40 6.20
CA TYR A 222 4.70 -24.96 5.62
C TYR A 222 4.36 -23.55 6.07
N ASP A 223 4.34 -22.61 5.12
CA ASP A 223 3.95 -21.22 5.35
C ASP A 223 2.50 -21.00 4.90
N GLN A 224 1.60 -20.85 5.88
CA GLN A 224 0.18 -20.57 5.63
C GLN A 224 -0.07 -19.17 5.06
N SER A 225 0.87 -18.25 5.25
CA SER A 225 0.76 -16.87 4.76
C SER A 225 1.29 -16.69 3.34
N ALA A 226 1.99 -17.71 2.81
CA ALA A 226 2.59 -17.64 1.49
C ALA A 226 1.51 -17.58 0.40
N THR A 227 1.58 -16.53 -0.42
CA THR A 227 0.76 -16.41 -1.63
C THR A 227 1.54 -16.97 -2.82
N LYS A 228 0.90 -17.85 -3.59
CA LYS A 228 1.46 -18.45 -4.81
C LYS A 228 0.85 -17.78 -6.02
N ASN A 229 1.68 -17.44 -7.01
CA ASN A 229 1.20 -16.86 -8.27
C ASN A 229 1.04 -17.93 -9.36
N ILE A 230 0.50 -19.09 -8.97
CA ILE A 230 0.23 -20.23 -9.85
C ILE A 230 -1.14 -20.82 -9.53
N GLY A 231 -1.74 -21.51 -10.48
CA GLY A 231 -2.98 -22.23 -10.26
C GLY A 231 -3.28 -23.24 -11.38
N TYR A 232 -4.10 -24.22 -11.05
CA TYR A 232 -4.45 -25.35 -11.91
C TYR A 232 -5.94 -25.29 -12.27
N TRP A 233 -6.23 -25.37 -13.56
CA TRP A 233 -7.60 -25.35 -14.07
C TRP A 233 -8.17 -26.77 -14.18
N LEU A 234 -9.29 -27.02 -13.50
CA LEU A 234 -10.19 -28.13 -13.83
C LEU A 234 -11.35 -27.57 -14.64
N ILE A 235 -11.56 -28.12 -15.84
CA ILE A 235 -12.60 -27.66 -16.76
C ILE A 235 -13.50 -28.85 -17.10
N GLU A 236 -14.80 -28.65 -16.98
CA GLU A 236 -15.81 -29.61 -17.43
C GLU A 236 -16.67 -28.98 -18.52
N VAL A 237 -16.81 -29.68 -19.64
CA VAL A 237 -17.71 -29.29 -20.74
C VAL A 237 -19.07 -29.95 -20.49
N THR A 238 -20.09 -29.13 -20.30
CA THR A 238 -21.44 -29.57 -19.95
C THR A 238 -22.34 -29.71 -21.18
N ASP A 239 -22.12 -28.91 -22.22
CA ASP A 239 -22.86 -28.98 -23.48
C ASP A 239 -22.01 -28.47 -24.67
N THR A 240 -22.42 -28.83 -25.89
CA THR A 240 -21.78 -28.40 -27.14
C THR A 240 -22.84 -27.99 -28.15
N GLY A 241 -22.68 -26.83 -28.80
CA GLY A 241 -23.63 -26.32 -29.78
C GLY A 241 -22.92 -25.75 -31.01
N GLU A 242 -23.34 -26.16 -32.21
CA GLU A 242 -22.67 -25.80 -33.48
C GLU A 242 -22.46 -24.28 -33.66
N GLU A 243 -23.46 -23.47 -33.30
CA GLU A 243 -23.36 -22.00 -33.42
C GLU A 243 -22.90 -21.30 -32.14
N LYS A 244 -23.06 -21.94 -30.98
CA LYS A 244 -22.85 -21.32 -29.65
C LYS A 244 -21.47 -21.63 -29.05
N GLY A 245 -20.79 -22.67 -29.51
CA GLY A 245 -19.52 -23.12 -28.96
C GLY A 245 -19.69 -24.22 -27.92
N ILE A 246 -18.93 -24.16 -26.82
CA ILE A 246 -19.04 -25.09 -25.70
C ILE A 246 -19.67 -24.38 -24.51
N GLN A 247 -20.47 -25.10 -23.73
CA GLN A 247 -20.82 -24.66 -22.39
C GLN A 247 -19.87 -25.33 -21.41
N ALA A 248 -19.22 -24.54 -20.56
CA ALA A 248 -18.23 -25.05 -19.63
C ALA A 248 -18.38 -24.45 -18.24
N ARG A 249 -17.91 -25.22 -17.25
CA ARG A 249 -17.64 -24.75 -15.90
C ARG A 249 -16.19 -25.07 -15.54
N ALA A 250 -15.60 -24.23 -14.70
CA ALA A 250 -14.20 -24.33 -14.33
C ALA A 250 -13.97 -24.03 -12.85
N MET A 251 -12.92 -24.65 -12.32
CA MET A 251 -12.34 -24.36 -11.02
C MET A 251 -10.87 -24.00 -11.20
N LEU A 252 -10.43 -22.95 -10.50
CA LEU A 252 -9.01 -22.63 -10.34
C LEU A 252 -8.56 -23.10 -8.97
N LEU A 253 -7.60 -24.02 -8.92
CA LEU A 253 -7.11 -24.64 -7.70
C LEU A 253 -5.65 -24.25 -7.43
N GLY A 254 -5.23 -24.29 -6.18
CA GLY A 254 -3.94 -23.76 -5.73
C GLY A 254 -2.74 -24.67 -5.97
N SER A 255 -2.96 -25.93 -6.35
CA SER A 255 -1.90 -26.91 -6.64
C SER A 255 -2.39 -28.05 -7.55
N GLU A 256 -1.45 -28.74 -8.20
CA GLU A 256 -1.75 -29.94 -9.02
C GLU A 256 -2.41 -31.03 -8.18
N GLN A 257 -1.89 -31.26 -6.97
CA GLN A 257 -2.42 -32.25 -6.04
C GLN A 257 -3.89 -31.99 -5.70
N GLU A 258 -4.23 -30.75 -5.35
CA GLU A 258 -5.62 -30.36 -5.09
C GLU A 258 -6.48 -30.61 -6.34
N ALA A 259 -5.98 -30.28 -7.54
CA ALA A 259 -6.68 -30.58 -8.78
C ALA A 259 -6.91 -32.07 -9.00
N LEU A 260 -5.93 -32.93 -8.73
CA LEU A 260 -6.07 -34.37 -8.86
C LEU A 260 -7.04 -34.96 -7.82
N GLU A 261 -6.99 -34.48 -6.58
CA GLU A 261 -7.91 -34.88 -5.51
C GLU A 261 -9.36 -34.50 -5.84
N ILE A 262 -9.59 -33.25 -6.24
CA ILE A 262 -10.91 -32.75 -6.65
C ILE A 262 -11.40 -33.49 -7.90
N LYS A 263 -10.52 -33.75 -8.87
CA LYS A 263 -10.85 -34.59 -10.03
C LYS A 263 -11.31 -35.99 -9.59
N SER A 264 -10.62 -36.63 -8.65
CA SER A 264 -11.01 -37.95 -8.17
C SER A 264 -12.36 -37.94 -7.44
N LYS A 265 -12.74 -36.84 -6.79
CA LYS A 265 -14.07 -36.65 -6.20
C LYS A 265 -15.16 -36.56 -7.29
N ILE A 266 -14.90 -35.78 -8.34
CA ILE A 266 -15.80 -35.68 -9.51
C ILE A 266 -15.98 -37.05 -10.18
N ASP A 267 -14.90 -37.82 -10.36
CA ASP A 267 -14.96 -39.17 -10.94
C ASP A 267 -15.75 -40.17 -10.06
N LYS A 268 -16.06 -39.83 -8.80
CA LYS A 268 -16.92 -40.58 -7.86
C LYS A 268 -18.32 -39.98 -7.74
N ASP A 269 -18.76 -39.24 -8.77
CA ASP A 269 -20.06 -38.59 -8.87
C ASP A 269 -20.32 -37.51 -7.79
N GLU A 270 -19.27 -36.91 -7.20
CA GLU A 270 -19.43 -35.70 -6.39
C GLU A 270 -19.77 -34.48 -7.27
N ASP A 271 -20.64 -33.59 -6.77
CA ASP A 271 -21.14 -32.45 -7.53
C ASP A 271 -20.06 -31.37 -7.72
N PHE A 272 -19.72 -31.09 -8.98
CA PHE A 272 -18.71 -30.09 -9.34
C PHE A 272 -19.06 -28.69 -8.83
N ALA A 273 -20.34 -28.28 -8.83
CA ALA A 273 -20.73 -26.93 -8.39
C ALA A 273 -20.54 -26.78 -6.87
N VAL A 274 -20.77 -27.85 -6.10
CA VAL A 274 -20.44 -27.91 -4.67
C VAL A 274 -18.94 -27.78 -4.46
N LEU A 275 -18.14 -28.56 -5.19
CA LEU A 275 -16.67 -28.52 -5.10
C LEU A 275 -16.12 -27.16 -5.55
N ALA A 276 -16.69 -26.54 -6.59
CA ALA A 276 -16.29 -25.22 -7.06
C ALA A 276 -16.51 -24.17 -5.98
N LYS A 277 -17.66 -24.18 -5.31
CA LYS A 277 -17.97 -23.25 -4.23
C LYS A 277 -17.01 -23.39 -3.04
N GLU A 278 -16.58 -24.61 -2.74
CA GLU A 278 -15.72 -24.90 -1.59
C GLU A 278 -14.23 -24.63 -1.88
N TYR A 279 -13.72 -25.03 -3.04
CA TYR A 279 -12.28 -25.07 -3.33
C TYR A 279 -11.81 -24.05 -4.38
N SER A 280 -12.68 -23.59 -5.29
CA SER A 280 -12.23 -22.73 -6.40
C SER A 280 -11.82 -21.33 -5.93
N GLN A 281 -10.69 -20.87 -6.45
CA GLN A 281 -10.18 -19.50 -6.30
C GLN A 281 -10.70 -18.55 -7.39
N HIS A 282 -11.40 -19.08 -8.41
CA HIS A 282 -11.97 -18.28 -9.49
C HIS A 282 -13.25 -17.55 -9.06
N GLY A 283 -13.51 -16.39 -9.67
CA GLY A 283 -14.68 -15.55 -9.35
C GLY A 283 -16.04 -16.24 -9.59
N SER A 284 -16.11 -17.25 -10.46
CA SER A 284 -17.34 -18.02 -10.71
C SER A 284 -17.66 -19.07 -9.64
N LYS A 285 -16.87 -19.18 -8.55
CA LYS A 285 -17.06 -20.21 -7.52
C LYS A 285 -18.46 -20.23 -6.90
N ASP A 286 -19.05 -19.05 -6.67
CA ASP A 286 -20.37 -18.93 -6.04
C ASP A 286 -21.51 -19.29 -7.00
N ASP A 287 -21.22 -19.28 -8.30
CA ASP A 287 -22.10 -19.71 -9.40
C ASP A 287 -21.77 -21.15 -9.85
N GLY A 288 -21.10 -21.95 -9.01
CA GLY A 288 -20.79 -23.35 -9.32
C GLY A 288 -19.68 -23.56 -10.36
N GLY A 289 -18.87 -22.53 -10.61
CA GLY A 289 -17.79 -22.57 -11.59
C GLY A 289 -18.23 -22.19 -13.00
N GLU A 290 -19.49 -21.84 -13.23
CA GLU A 290 -20.04 -21.59 -14.58
C GLU A 290 -19.26 -20.51 -15.34
N LEU A 291 -18.83 -20.84 -16.57
CA LEU A 291 -18.25 -19.90 -17.53
C LEU A 291 -19.23 -19.52 -18.64
N GLY A 292 -20.36 -20.23 -18.74
CA GLY A 292 -21.35 -20.05 -19.78
C GLY A 292 -20.90 -20.61 -21.13
N TRP A 293 -21.44 -20.05 -22.22
CA TRP A 293 -21.11 -20.45 -23.59
C TRP A 293 -19.84 -19.72 -24.06
N LEU A 294 -18.84 -20.50 -24.47
CA LEU A 294 -17.52 -20.05 -24.91
C LEU A 294 -17.25 -20.48 -26.36
N LYS A 295 -16.66 -19.59 -27.15
CA LYS A 295 -16.12 -19.87 -28.48
C LYS A 295 -14.60 -19.79 -28.49
N GLN A 296 -13.99 -20.34 -29.54
CA GLN A 296 -12.56 -20.24 -29.73
C GLN A 296 -12.13 -18.76 -29.84
N GLY A 297 -11.31 -18.30 -28.91
CA GLY A 297 -10.81 -16.92 -28.84
C GLY A 297 -11.48 -16.04 -27.77
N ASP A 298 -12.47 -16.57 -27.04
CA ASP A 298 -12.97 -15.99 -25.77
C ASP A 298 -12.00 -16.33 -24.60
#